data_AF-A0A937PLB4-F1
#
_entry.id   AF-A0A937PLB4-F1
#
_cell.length_a   1.000
_cell.length_b   1.000
_cell.length_c   1.000
_cell.angle_alpha   90.00
_cell.angle_beta   90.00
_cell.angle_gamma   90.00
#
_symmetry.space_group_name_H-M   'P 1'
#
loop_
_entity.id
_entity.type
_entity.pdbx_description
1 polymer ?
#
loop_
_entity_poly.entity_id
_entity_poly.type
_entity_poly.pdbx_seq_one_letter_code
_entity_poly.pdbx_strand_id
1 'polypeptide(L)'
;MGIVIVVILVGVLMALLAARKGYNPAFWFLAGGIIGLVILAFLPFVNEKSNLPEDERASKKKTGDTIGGVISGLAVLVLLISLAAR
;
A
#
# COMPACT_ATOMS: atom_id res chain seq x y z
N MET A 1 -13.36 -13.96 14.03
CA MET A 1 -13.53 -14.34 12.60
C MET A 1 -13.92 -13.15 11.74
N GLY A 2 -15.02 -12.43 12.03
CA GLY A 2 -15.48 -11.29 11.20
C GLY A 2 -14.43 -10.20 10.95
N ILE A 3 -13.69 -9.76 11.97
CA ILE A 3 -12.69 -8.69 11.81
C ILE A 3 -11.50 -9.09 10.91
N VAL A 4 -11.10 -10.36 10.93
CA VAL A 4 -10.00 -10.86 10.09
C VAL A 4 -10.42 -10.84 8.62
N ILE A 5 -11.67 -11.24 8.33
CA ILE A 5 -12.22 -11.19 6.97
C ILE A 5 -12.26 -9.75 6.45
N VAL A 6 -12.68 -8.79 7.28
CA VAL A 6 -12.69 -7.37 6.92
C VAL A 6 -11.28 -6.87 6.61
N VAL A 7 -10.28 -7.21 7.43
CA VAL A 7 -8.88 -6.82 7.19
C VAL A 7 -8.36 -7.38 5.87
N ILE A 8 -8.65 -8.66 5.58
CA ILE A 8 -8.24 -9.28 4.31
C ILE A 8 -8.91 -8.58 3.12
N LEU A 9 -10.23 -8.32 3.19
CA LEU A 9 -10.96 -7.64 2.12
C LEU A 9 -10.39 -6.23 1.86
N VAL A 10 -10.12 -5.46 2.91
CA VAL A 10 -9.50 -4.13 2.79
C VAL A 10 -8.11 -4.23 2.19
N GLY A 11 -7.29 -5.19 2.63
CA GLY A 11 -5.97 -5.43 2.06
C GLY A 11 -6.02 -5.76 0.57
N VAL A 12 -6.95 -6.63 0.15
CA VAL A 12 -7.15 -6.98 -1.27
C VAL A 12 -7.57 -5.75 -2.07
N LEU A 13 -8.53 -4.95 -1.57
CA LEU A 13 -8.95 -3.71 -2.24
C LEU A 13 -7.78 -2.74 -2.41
N MET A 14 -6.94 -2.58 -1.39
CA MET A 14 -5.74 -1.74 -1.46
C MET A 14 -4.71 -2.25 -2.46
N ALA A 15 -4.48 -3.57 -2.51
CA ALA A 15 -3.61 -4.19 -3.49
C ALA A 15 -4.09 -3.93 -4.93
N LEU A 16 -5.39 -4.07 -5.18
CA LEU A 16 -5.99 -3.79 -6.49
C LEU A 16 -5.88 -2.31 -6.88
N LEU A 17 -6.12 -1.39 -5.94
CA LEU A 17 -5.96 0.05 -6.18
C LEU A 17 -4.50 0.42 -6.49
N ALA A 18 -3.55 -0.16 -5.77
CA ALA A 18 -2.13 0.05 -6.00
C ALA A 18 -1.69 -0.48 -7.37
N ALA A 19 -2.12 -1.69 -7.73
CA ALA A 19 -1.87 -2.25 -9.06
C ALA A 19 -2.45 -1.36 -10.17
N ARG A 20 -3.68 -0.85 -9.98
CA ARG A 20 -4.31 0.08 -10.94
C ARG A 20 -3.53 1.39 -11.07
N LYS A 21 -2.94 1.89 -9.98
CA LYS A 21 -2.11 3.10 -9.97
C LYS A 21 -0.67 2.88 -10.44
N GLY A 22 -0.21 1.63 -10.58
CA GLY A 22 1.15 1.29 -11.04
C GLY A 22 2.17 1.11 -9.91
N TYR A 23 1.71 0.95 -8.65
CA TYR A 23 2.54 0.68 -7.48
C TYR A 23 2.58 -0.82 -7.15
N ASN A 24 3.50 -1.22 -6.27
CA ASN A 24 3.64 -2.60 -5.83
C ASN A 24 2.46 -3.05 -4.94
N PRO A 25 1.60 -3.95 -5.41
CA PRO A 25 0.40 -4.36 -4.69
C PRO A 25 0.69 -5.10 -3.37
N ALA A 26 1.84 -5.77 -3.25
CA ALA A 26 2.18 -6.53 -2.05
C ALA A 26 2.46 -5.61 -0.86
N PHE A 27 3.15 -4.49 -1.08
CA PHE A 27 3.35 -3.48 -0.04
C PHE A 27 2.02 -2.81 0.33
N TRP A 28 1.16 -2.52 -0.64
CA TRP A 28 -0.11 -1.87 -0.33
C TRP A 28 -1.15 -2.81 0.29
N PHE A 29 -1.04 -4.13 0.11
CA PHE A 29 -1.83 -5.13 0.83
C PHE A 29 -1.57 -5.08 2.34
N LEU A 30 -0.29 -5.08 2.73
CA LEU A 30 0.16 -5.06 4.12
C LEU A 30 0.02 -3.68 4.78
N ALA A 31 0.00 -2.62 3.97
CA ALA A 31 -0.37 -1.28 4.41
C ALA A 31 -1.90 -1.12 4.66
N GLY A 32 -2.66 -2.22 4.63
CA GLY A 32 -4.11 -2.28 4.81
C GLY A 32 -4.60 -1.54 6.05
N GLY A 33 -5.28 -0.41 5.83
CA GLY A 33 -5.83 0.43 6.88
C GLY A 33 -6.29 1.79 6.36
N ILE A 34 -6.95 2.58 7.20
CA ILE A 34 -7.48 3.91 6.83
C ILE A 34 -6.34 4.83 6.36
N ILE A 35 -5.23 4.85 7.09
CA ILE A 35 -4.07 5.70 6.76
C ILE A 35 -3.48 5.31 5.40
N GLY A 36 -3.23 4.01 5.18
CA GLY A 36 -2.74 3.50 3.91
C GLY A 36 -3.68 3.85 2.75
N LEU A 37 -4.99 3.69 2.95
CA LEU A 37 -6.00 3.99 1.94
C LEU A 37 -6.01 5.48 1.57
N VAL A 38 -5.97 6.37 2.56
CA VAL A 38 -5.90 7.82 2.35
C VAL A 38 -4.65 8.17 1.54
N ILE A 39 -3.47 7.69 1.94
CA ILE A 39 -2.22 7.96 1.22
C ILE A 39 -2.28 7.43 -0.21
N LEU A 40 -2.73 6.18 -0.39
CA LEU A 40 -2.87 5.58 -1.71
C LEU A 40 -3.86 6.33 -2.59
N ALA A 41 -4.93 6.89 -2.02
CA ALA A 41 -5.92 7.68 -2.75
C ALA A 41 -5.32 8.97 -3.32
N PHE A 42 -4.41 9.63 -2.59
CA PHE A 42 -3.73 10.85 -3.04
C PHE A 42 -2.49 10.63 -3.89
N LEU A 43 -1.95 9.40 -3.94
CA LEU A 43 -0.83 9.08 -4.84
C LEU A 43 -1.24 9.19 -6.32
N PRO A 44 -0.39 9.74 -7.19
CA PRO A 44 -0.69 9.88 -8.61
C PRO A 44 -0.75 8.52 -9.32
N PHE A 45 -1.36 8.49 -10.50
CA PHE A 45 -1.25 7.33 -11.38
C PHE A 45 0.14 7.34 -12.04
N VAL A 46 0.90 6.26 -11.85
CA VAL A 46 2.22 6.01 -12.43
C VAL A 46 2.21 4.75 -13.29
N ASN A 47 1.03 4.36 -13.78
CA ASN A 47 0.87 3.26 -14.71
C ASN A 47 1.22 3.69 -16.15
N GLU A 48 1.20 2.73 -17.09
CA GLU A 48 1.58 2.98 -18.50
C GLU A 48 0.64 3.95 -19.22
N LYS A 49 -0.54 4.20 -18.64
CA LYS A 49 -1.54 5.14 -19.16
C LYS A 49 -1.37 6.54 -18.58
N SER A 50 -0.36 6.78 -17.76
CA SER A 50 -0.07 8.11 -17.19
C SER A 50 0.60 9.00 -18.25
N ASN A 51 0.26 10.29 -18.24
CA ASN A 51 0.90 11.29 -19.13
C ASN A 51 2.28 11.74 -18.61
N LEU A 52 2.87 10.99 -17.66
CA LEU A 52 4.14 11.35 -17.06
C LEU A 52 5.30 10.88 -17.95
N PRO A 53 6.36 11.69 -18.09
CA PRO A 53 7.64 11.23 -18.62
C PRO A 53 8.12 9.97 -17.87
N GLU A 54 8.78 9.05 -18.57
CA GLU A 54 9.22 7.75 -18.00
C GLU A 54 10.15 7.90 -16.79
N ASP A 55 11.03 8.91 -16.80
CA ASP A 55 11.92 9.27 -15.70
C ASP A 55 11.14 9.76 -14.46
N GLU A 56 10.15 10.64 -14.68
CA GLU A 56 9.29 11.13 -13.60
C GLU A 56 8.39 10.01 -13.04
N ARG A 57 7.88 9.15 -13.91
CA ARG A 57 7.07 7.98 -13.57
C ARG A 57 7.85 6.99 -12.72
N ALA A 58 9.09 6.67 -13.09
CA ALA A 58 9.97 5.78 -12.33
C ALA A 58 10.27 6.35 -10.93
N SER A 59 10.54 7.65 -10.85
CA SER A 59 10.79 8.36 -9.58
C SER A 59 9.57 8.27 -8.65
N LYS A 60 8.38 8.65 -9.14
CA LYS A 60 7.14 8.60 -8.34
C LYS A 60 6.73 7.18 -7.97
N LYS A 61 6.95 6.19 -8.87
CA LYS A 61 6.73 4.78 -8.57
C LYS A 61 7.59 4.32 -7.41
N LYS A 62 8.89 4.65 -7.44
CA LYS A 62 9.82 4.33 -6.34
C LYS A 62 9.37 4.98 -5.03
N THR A 63 8.98 6.25 -5.05
CA THR A 63 8.45 6.93 -3.85
C THR A 63 7.21 6.24 -3.30
N GLY A 64 6.22 5.92 -4.15
CA GLY A 64 5.01 5.23 -3.70
C GLY A 64 5.27 3.82 -3.18
N ASP A 65 6.19 3.08 -3.81
CA ASP A 65 6.62 1.75 -3.35
C ASP A 65 7.37 1.84 -2.00
N THR A 66 8.21 2.86 -1.81
CA THR A 66 8.88 3.13 -0.53
C THR A 66 7.88 3.47 0.57
N ILE A 67 6.91 4.35 0.29
CA ILE A 67 5.87 4.70 1.27
C ILE A 67 5.06 3.46 1.67
N GLY A 68 4.59 2.69 0.67
CA GLY A 68 3.87 1.44 0.93
C GLY A 68 4.70 0.45 1.76
N GLY A 69 5.99 0.31 1.45
CA GLY A 69 6.93 -0.54 2.17
C GLY A 69 7.15 -0.10 3.63
N VAL A 70 7.32 1.20 3.87
CA VAL A 70 7.48 1.76 5.23
C VAL A 70 6.22 1.53 6.07
N ILE A 71 5.04 1.80 5.51
CA ILE A 71 3.76 1.57 6.21
C ILE A 71 3.60 0.07 6.52
N SER A 72 3.90 -0.80 5.56
CA SER A 72 3.87 -2.25 5.75
C SER A 72 4.82 -2.70 6.87
N GLY A 73 6.05 -2.20 6.87
CA GLY A 73 7.05 -2.51 7.89
C GLY A 73 6.59 -2.09 9.29
N LEU A 74 6.03 -0.89 9.41
CA LEU A 74 5.44 -0.40 10.67
C LEU A 74 4.24 -1.26 11.11
N ALA A 75 3.35 -1.62 10.19
CA ALA A 75 2.19 -2.46 10.49
C ALA A 75 2.62 -3.85 11.01
N VAL A 76 3.59 -4.48 10.34
CA VAL A 76 4.17 -5.76 10.77
C VAL A 76 4.86 -5.62 12.13
N LEU A 77 5.65 -4.57 12.34
CA LEU A 77 6.33 -4.32 13.61
C LEU A 77 5.34 -4.19 14.77
N VAL A 78 4.26 -3.40 14.61
CA VAL A 78 3.20 -3.26 15.61
C VAL A 78 2.53 -4.60 15.89
N LEU A 79 2.27 -5.40 14.85
CA LEU A 79 1.69 -6.73 15.00
C LEU A 79 2.60 -7.67 15.81
N LEU A 80 3.91 -7.66 15.52
CA LEU A 80 4.90 -8.45 16.26
C LEU A 80 5.00 -8.03 17.72
N ILE A 81 5.03 -6.72 18.00
CA ILE A 81 5.05 -6.20 19.39
C ILE A 81 3.78 -6.62 20.13
N SER A 82 2.62 -6.51 19.48
CA SER A 82 1.32 -6.89 20.07
C SER A 82 1.23 -8.38 20.37
N LEU A 83 1.92 -9.21 19.59
CA LEU A 83 2.00 -10.66 19.81
C LEU A 83 2.97 -11.01 20.95
N ALA A 84 4.10 -10.30 21.05
CA ALA A 84 5.08 -10.50 22.11
C ALA A 84 4.63 -9.95 23.48
N ALA A 85 3.74 -8.96 23.50
CA ALA A 85 3.15 -8.38 24.71
C ALA A 85 1.94 -9.16 25.25
N ARG A 86 1.55 -10.26 24.59
CA ARG A 86 0.52 -11.20 25.02
C ARG A 86 1.16 -12.43 25.64
#